data_AF-A0A970BUS4-F1
#
_entry.id   AF-A0A970BUS4-F1
#
_cell.length_a   1.000
_cell.length_b   1.000
_cell.length_c   1.000
_cell.angle_alpha   90.00
_cell.angle_beta   90.00
_cell.angle_gamma   90.00
#
_symmetry.space_group_name_H-M   'P 1'
#
loop_
_entity.id
_entity.type
_entity.pdbx_description
1 polymer ?
#
loop_
_entity_poly.entity_id
_entity_poly.type
_entity_poly.pdbx_seq_one_letter_code
_entity_poly.pdbx_strand_id
1 'polypeptide(L)'
;MTSRTDVTARPPEETAGQPPAEPAVGLLDRPLVAGLRLNAWHVVLLVLVIFLLVTRLYDLGSRGYSHDESIHAWEAWKLVTGQGYRHNPVYHGPLLYHLTALAFALFGHTDVTARLVTALAGVAIALTPLLFRRWLGKWGTLGAIALMAISPVLMM
;
A
#
# COMPACT_ATOMS: atom_id res chain seq x y z
N MET A 1 40.97 -63.92 45.13
CA MET A 1 39.60 -64.22 44.67
C MET A 1 38.79 -62.95 44.86
N THR A 2 38.29 -62.40 43.76
CA THR A 2 37.89 -61.00 43.55
C THR A 2 36.60 -60.61 44.27
N SER A 3 36.63 -59.50 45.04
CA SER A 3 35.45 -58.85 45.60
C SER A 3 34.74 -58.06 44.50
N ARG A 4 33.51 -58.48 44.17
CA ARG A 4 32.66 -57.90 43.12
C ARG A 4 31.86 -56.76 43.75
N THR A 5 32.18 -55.53 43.37
CA THR A 5 31.41 -54.33 43.70
C THR A 5 30.08 -54.36 42.96
N ASP A 6 28.98 -54.42 43.70
CA ASP A 6 27.63 -54.15 43.18
C ASP A 6 27.53 -52.67 42.82
N VAL A 7 27.69 -52.37 41.53
CA VAL A 7 27.33 -51.10 40.94
C VAL A 7 25.85 -51.14 40.66
N THR A 8 25.04 -50.54 41.54
CA THR A 8 23.64 -50.25 41.27
C THR A 8 23.56 -49.28 40.10
N ALA A 9 23.33 -49.81 38.90
CA ALA A 9 23.05 -49.02 37.71
C ALA A 9 21.72 -48.28 37.91
N ARG A 10 21.79 -46.95 38.07
CA ARG A 10 20.61 -46.10 37.88
C ARG A 10 20.12 -46.26 36.44
N PRO A 11 18.81 -46.42 36.19
CA PRO A 11 18.28 -46.41 34.84
C PRO A 11 18.58 -45.05 34.18
N PRO A 12 18.81 -45.01 32.86
CA PRO A 12 19.02 -43.76 32.14
C PRO A 12 17.77 -42.89 32.33
N GLU A 13 17.98 -41.66 32.82
CA GLU A 13 16.92 -40.65 32.85
C GLU A 13 16.41 -40.49 31.42
N GLU A 14 15.18 -40.96 31.19
CA GLU A 14 14.41 -40.69 30.00
C GLU A 14 14.32 -39.16 29.91
N THR A 15 15.09 -38.57 28.99
CA THR A 15 15.04 -37.15 28.67
C THR A 15 13.61 -36.87 28.21
N ALA A 16 12.73 -36.51 29.14
CA ALA A 16 11.37 -36.12 28.87
C ALA A 16 11.46 -35.01 27.80
N GLY A 17 11.07 -35.36 26.59
CA GLY A 17 11.16 -34.49 25.43
C GLY A 17 10.53 -33.17 25.79
N GLN A 18 11.36 -32.12 25.80
CA GLN A 18 10.92 -30.76 26.01
C GLN A 18 9.73 -30.51 25.06
N PRO A 19 8.57 -30.06 25.57
CA PRO A 19 7.40 -29.88 24.71
C PRO A 19 7.80 -28.98 23.52
N PRO A 20 7.35 -29.30 22.29
CA PRO A 20 7.75 -28.55 21.12
C PRO A 20 7.45 -27.07 21.37
N ALA A 21 8.49 -26.24 21.31
CA ALA A 21 8.38 -24.81 21.55
C ALA A 21 7.26 -24.25 20.66
N GLU A 22 6.19 -23.75 21.30
CA GLU A 22 5.09 -23.16 20.55
C GLU A 22 5.65 -22.06 19.64
N PRO A 23 5.29 -22.05 18.34
CA PRO A 23 5.85 -21.08 17.42
C PRO A 23 5.52 -19.68 17.94
N ALA A 24 6.56 -18.90 18.26
CA ALA A 24 6.42 -17.57 18.82
C ALA A 24 5.52 -16.73 17.90
N VAL A 25 4.30 -16.43 18.36
CA VAL A 25 3.31 -15.68 17.59
C VAL A 25 3.87 -14.29 17.32
N GLY A 26 4.22 -14.02 16.06
CA GLY A 26 4.78 -12.74 15.63
C GLY A 26 3.85 -11.57 15.98
N LEU A 27 4.43 -10.42 16.34
CA LEU A 27 3.67 -9.23 16.76
C LEU A 27 2.55 -8.83 15.78
N LEU A 28 2.78 -9.02 14.47
CA LEU A 28 1.83 -8.68 13.41
C LEU A 28 0.66 -9.67 13.27
N ASP A 29 0.78 -10.86 13.87
CA ASP A 29 -0.22 -11.93 13.84
C ASP A 29 -1.14 -11.95 15.06
N ARG A 30 -0.90 -11.04 16.01
CA ARG A 30 -1.76 -10.88 17.18
C ARG A 30 -3.06 -10.18 16.76
N PRO A 31 -4.24 -10.75 17.08
CA PRO A 31 -5.52 -10.08 16.86
C PRO A 31 -5.62 -8.89 17.81
N LEU A 32 -5.86 -7.70 17.25
CA LEU A 32 -5.89 -6.46 18.03
C LEU A 32 -7.29 -6.12 18.56
N VAL A 33 -8.35 -6.63 17.91
CA VAL A 33 -9.76 -6.36 18.27
C VAL A 33 -10.45 -7.69 18.57
N ALA A 34 -10.90 -7.88 19.81
CA ALA A 34 -11.61 -9.09 20.24
C ALA A 34 -13.02 -9.12 19.62
N GLY A 35 -13.14 -9.65 18.40
CA GLY A 35 -14.43 -9.82 17.71
C GLY A 35 -14.33 -9.82 16.19
N LEU A 36 -13.38 -9.06 15.63
CA LEU A 36 -12.96 -9.18 14.24
C LEU A 36 -11.55 -9.79 14.24
N ARG A 37 -11.26 -10.76 13.36
CA ARG A 37 -9.91 -11.32 13.16
C ARG A 37 -8.94 -10.32 12.49
N LEU A 38 -8.93 -9.07 12.96
CA LEU A 38 -8.03 -8.02 12.52
C LEU A 38 -6.72 -8.16 13.27
N ASN A 39 -5.77 -8.82 12.62
CA ASN A 39 -4.39 -8.88 13.10
C ASN A 39 -3.75 -7.49 13.02
N ALA A 40 -2.78 -7.22 13.90
CA ALA A 40 -2.04 -5.95 13.94
C ALA A 40 -1.49 -5.52 12.57
N TRP A 41 -1.11 -6.49 11.72
CA TRP A 41 -0.81 -6.28 10.30
C TRP A 41 -1.82 -5.39 9.55
N HIS A 42 -3.10 -5.74 9.61
CA HIS A 42 -4.15 -5.08 8.84
C HIS A 42 -4.40 -3.66 9.35
N VAL A 43 -4.26 -3.46 10.66
CA VAL A 43 -4.42 -2.15 11.29
C VAL A 43 -3.30 -1.22 10.82
N VAL A 44 -2.04 -1.67 10.85
CA VAL A 44 -0.91 -0.85 10.39
C VAL A 44 -1.04 -0.52 8.91
N LEU A 45 -1.43 -1.49 8.08
CA LEU A 45 -1.67 -1.25 6.66
C LEU A 45 -2.78 -0.21 6.44
N LEU A 46 -3.90 -0.33 7.17
CA LEU A 46 -5.03 0.60 7.07
C LEU A 46 -4.61 2.03 7.44
N VAL A 47 -3.87 2.19 8.54
CA VAL A 47 -3.34 3.50 8.96
C VAL A 47 -2.46 4.10 7.86
N LEU A 48 -1.60 3.29 7.25
CA LEU A 48 -0.70 3.73 6.19
C LEU A 48 -1.44 4.14 4.91
N VAL A 49 -2.49 3.40 4.53
CA VAL A 49 -3.37 3.74 3.41
C VAL A 49 -4.12 5.05 3.68
N ILE A 50 -4.65 5.23 4.89
CA ILE A 50 -5.33 6.47 5.27
C ILE A 50 -4.35 7.64 5.21
N PHE A 51 -3.15 7.47 5.76
CA PHE A 51 -2.10 8.49 5.71
C PHE A 51 -1.74 8.88 4.26
N LEU A 52 -1.59 7.89 3.36
CA LEU A 52 -1.38 8.12 1.93
C LEU A 52 -2.53 8.91 1.29
N LEU A 53 -3.78 8.53 1.56
CA LEU A 53 -4.94 9.23 1.01
C LEU A 53 -5.02 10.67 1.50
N VAL A 54 -4.84 10.91 2.80
CA VAL A 54 -4.89 12.26 3.37
C VAL A 54 -3.78 13.12 2.76
N THR A 55 -2.53 12.66 2.79
CA THR A 55 -1.40 13.44 2.26
C THR A 55 -1.52 13.73 0.77
N ARG A 56 -2.13 12.83 -0.01
CA ARG A 56 -2.32 13.02 -1.45
C ARG A 56 -3.55 13.82 -1.80
N LEU A 57 -4.62 13.81 -1.00
CA LEU A 57 -5.91 14.44 -1.35
C LEU A 57 -6.19 15.74 -0.62
N TYR A 58 -5.46 16.05 0.46
CA TYR A 58 -5.77 17.17 1.36
C TYR A 58 -5.74 18.55 0.68
N ASP A 59 -4.82 18.77 -0.28
CA ASP A 59 -4.58 20.11 -0.85
C ASP A 59 -4.51 20.12 -2.38
N LEU A 60 -5.44 19.42 -3.04
CA LEU A 60 -5.48 19.38 -4.52
C LEU A 60 -5.90 20.70 -5.15
N GLY A 61 -6.64 21.55 -4.45
CA GLY A 61 -7.33 22.70 -5.05
C GLY A 61 -6.66 24.05 -4.82
N SER A 62 -5.65 24.15 -3.95
CA SER A 62 -5.12 25.45 -3.53
C SER A 62 -4.15 26.09 -4.54
N ARG A 63 -3.59 25.29 -5.46
CA ARG A 63 -2.56 25.72 -6.41
C ARG A 63 -3.12 25.83 -7.82
N GLY A 64 -2.75 26.90 -8.53
CA GLY A 64 -3.02 27.05 -9.96
C GLY A 64 -2.35 25.95 -10.77
N TYR A 65 -2.87 25.67 -11.96
CA TYR A 65 -2.33 24.64 -12.83
C TYR A 65 -0.90 24.92 -13.27
N SER A 66 -0.06 23.89 -13.22
CA SER A 66 1.18 23.88 -14.01
C SER A 66 0.86 23.77 -15.51
N HIS A 67 1.85 24.03 -16.37
CA HIS A 67 1.66 23.90 -17.81
C HIS A 67 1.18 22.50 -18.20
N ASP A 68 1.82 21.46 -17.67
CA ASP A 68 1.47 20.07 -17.97
C ASP A 68 0.08 19.69 -17.43
N GLU A 69 -0.31 20.19 -16.25
CA GLU A 69 -1.65 19.95 -15.70
C GLU A 69 -2.74 20.64 -16.55
N SER A 70 -2.47 21.86 -17.02
CA SER A 70 -3.45 22.66 -17.78
C SER A 70 -3.84 21.98 -19.08
N ILE A 71 -2.90 21.30 -19.75
CA ILE A 71 -3.16 20.55 -20.99
C ILE A 71 -4.09 19.38 -20.71
N HIS A 72 -3.85 18.63 -19.62
CA HIS A 72 -4.72 17.52 -19.23
C HIS A 72 -6.15 17.97 -18.88
N ALA A 73 -6.27 19.06 -18.12
CA ALA A 73 -7.58 19.64 -17.79
C ALA A 73 -8.31 20.14 -19.05
N TRP A 74 -7.60 20.83 -19.95
CA TRP A 74 -8.18 21.36 -21.19
C TRP A 74 -8.67 20.26 -22.14
N GLU A 75 -7.84 19.26 -22.41
CA GLU A 75 -8.24 18.13 -23.27
C GLU A 75 -9.42 17.35 -22.67
N ALA A 76 -9.41 17.11 -21.36
CA ALA A 76 -10.52 16.43 -20.68
C ALA A 76 -11.83 17.23 -20.75
N TRP A 77 -11.76 18.55 -20.60
CA TRP A 77 -12.93 19.43 -20.71
C TRP A 77 -13.50 19.44 -22.13
N LYS A 78 -12.66 19.44 -23.16
CA LYS A 78 -13.11 19.30 -24.56
C LYS A 78 -13.83 17.98 -24.83
N LEU A 79 -13.40 16.90 -24.21
CA LEU A 79 -14.07 15.59 -24.32
C LEU A 79 -15.47 15.63 -23.68
N VAL A 80 -15.58 16.16 -22.46
CA VAL A 80 -16.87 16.25 -21.75
C VAL A 80 -17.85 17.20 -22.44
N THR A 81 -17.35 18.27 -23.06
CA THR A 81 -18.19 19.24 -23.79
C THR A 81 -18.55 18.81 -25.22
N GLY A 82 -18.16 17.60 -25.63
CA GLY A 82 -18.55 17.03 -26.93
C GLY A 82 -17.75 17.55 -28.13
N GLN A 83 -16.63 18.24 -27.91
CA GLN A 83 -15.73 18.68 -28.99
C GLN A 83 -14.92 17.51 -29.60
N GLY A 84 -14.88 16.37 -28.90
CA GLY A 84 -14.23 15.14 -29.33
C GLY A 84 -12.73 15.12 -29.09
N TYR A 85 -12.14 13.92 -29.19
CA TYR A 85 -10.69 13.74 -29.10
C TYR A 85 -10.05 13.96 -30.48
N ARG A 86 -9.01 14.79 -30.54
CA ARG A 86 -8.12 14.87 -31.70
C ARG A 86 -6.70 14.62 -31.23
N HIS A 87 -6.10 13.55 -31.75
CA HIS A 87 -4.72 13.23 -31.43
C HIS A 87 -3.79 14.33 -31.97
N ASN A 88 -2.96 14.88 -31.10
CA ASN A 88 -1.92 15.83 -31.45
C ASN A 88 -0.56 15.21 -31.07
N PRO A 89 0.37 15.03 -32.01
CA PRO A 89 1.68 14.44 -31.73
C PRO A 89 2.54 15.26 -30.77
N VAL A 90 2.17 16.51 -30.48
CA VAL A 90 2.81 17.36 -29.47
C VAL A 90 2.50 16.88 -28.04
N TYR A 91 1.38 16.16 -27.83
CA TYR A 91 0.90 15.79 -26.50
C TYR A 91 0.95 14.27 -26.24
N HIS A 92 0.83 13.89 -24.98
CA HIS A 92 0.94 12.50 -24.53
C HIS A 92 -0.29 11.63 -24.88
N GLY A 93 -0.20 10.35 -24.55
CA GLY A 93 -1.23 9.35 -24.86
C GLY A 93 -2.63 9.68 -24.31
N PRO A 94 -3.70 9.14 -24.93
CA PRO A 94 -5.07 9.58 -24.70
C PRO A 94 -5.66 9.18 -23.34
N LEU A 95 -5.09 8.18 -22.68
CA LEU A 95 -5.68 7.53 -21.51
C LEU A 95 -5.98 8.51 -20.38
N LEU A 96 -5.02 9.38 -20.04
CA LEU A 96 -5.19 10.32 -18.94
C LEU A 96 -6.30 11.34 -19.24
N TYR A 97 -6.41 11.82 -20.49
CA TYR A 97 -7.50 12.73 -20.89
C TYR A 97 -8.88 12.10 -20.70
N HIS A 98 -9.03 10.82 -21.07
CA HIS A 98 -10.31 10.13 -20.98
C HIS A 98 -10.69 9.81 -19.53
N LEU A 99 -9.72 9.41 -18.70
CA LEU A 99 -9.96 9.20 -17.27
C LEU A 99 -10.30 10.51 -16.56
N THR A 100 -9.60 11.60 -16.88
CA THR A 100 -9.93 12.92 -16.30
C THR A 100 -11.27 13.42 -16.81
N ALA A 101 -11.62 13.18 -18.08
CA ALA A 101 -12.94 13.48 -18.61
C ALA A 101 -14.05 12.68 -17.90
N LEU A 102 -13.80 11.40 -17.58
CA LEU A 102 -14.72 10.61 -16.76
C LEU A 102 -14.89 11.22 -15.36
N ALA A 103 -13.80 11.65 -14.72
CA ALA A 103 -13.88 12.34 -13.43
C ALA A 103 -14.69 13.64 -13.52
N PHE A 104 -14.48 14.43 -14.58
CA PHE A 104 -15.27 15.64 -14.83
C PHE A 104 -16.75 15.35 -15.10
N ALA A 105 -17.06 14.26 -15.79
CA ALA A 105 -18.45 13.86 -16.04
C ALA A 105 -19.18 13.41 -14.76
N LEU A 106 -18.45 12.79 -13.81
CA LEU A 106 -19.03 12.28 -12.56
C LEU A 106 -19.13 13.34 -11.45
N PHE A 107 -18.13 14.21 -11.34
CA PHE A 107 -17.98 15.12 -10.20
C PHE A 107 -18.00 16.61 -10.59
N GLY A 108 -18.11 16.93 -11.87
CA GLY A 108 -17.99 18.28 -12.41
C GLY A 108 -16.53 18.67 -12.69
N HIS A 109 -16.33 19.79 -13.40
CA HIS A 109 -15.00 20.30 -13.75
C HIS A 109 -14.50 21.31 -12.69
N THR A 110 -13.55 20.87 -11.87
CA THR A 110 -12.88 21.69 -10.85
C THR A 110 -11.39 21.34 -10.78
N ASP A 111 -10.60 22.22 -10.17
CA ASP A 111 -9.16 22.00 -9.95
C ASP A 111 -8.87 20.67 -9.23
N VAL A 112 -9.73 20.31 -8.28
CA VAL A 112 -9.64 19.04 -7.53
C VAL A 112 -9.89 17.86 -8.46
N THR A 113 -10.99 17.87 -9.20
CA THR A 113 -11.36 16.75 -10.08
C THR A 113 -10.37 16.54 -11.22
N ALA A 114 -9.67 17.59 -11.66
CA ALA A 114 -8.66 17.49 -12.71
C ALA A 114 -7.43 16.70 -12.25
N ARG A 115 -7.09 16.82 -10.96
CA ARG A 115 -5.97 16.15 -10.31
C ARG A 115 -6.36 14.84 -9.62
N LEU A 116 -7.65 14.52 -9.56
CA LEU A 116 -8.15 13.35 -8.87
C LEU A 116 -7.58 12.06 -9.46
N VAL A 117 -7.54 11.94 -10.78
CA VAL A 117 -7.03 10.75 -11.46
C VAL A 117 -5.54 10.55 -11.21
N THR A 118 -4.75 11.62 -11.28
CA THR A 118 -3.30 11.56 -11.03
C THR A 118 -3.01 11.27 -9.56
N ALA A 119 -3.74 11.88 -8.63
CA ALA A 119 -3.61 11.61 -7.20
C ALA A 119 -3.93 10.14 -6.85
N LEU A 120 -5.02 9.60 -7.41
CA LEU A 120 -5.40 8.19 -7.21
C LEU A 120 -4.38 7.23 -7.84
N ALA A 121 -3.82 7.57 -9.00
CA ALA A 121 -2.74 6.80 -9.62
C ALA A 121 -1.49 6.77 -8.72
N GLY A 122 -1.12 7.90 -8.11
CA GLY A 122 -0.02 7.98 -7.14
C GLY A 122 -0.25 7.08 -5.92
N VAL A 123 -1.47 7.07 -5.37
CA VAL A 123 -1.85 6.15 -4.28
C VAL A 123 -1.75 4.69 -4.74
N ALA A 124 -2.24 4.37 -5.93
CA ALA A 124 -2.15 3.01 -6.47
C ALA A 124 -0.68 2.55 -6.62
N ILE A 125 0.20 3.42 -7.10
CA ILE A 125 1.64 3.16 -7.21
C ILE A 125 2.26 2.90 -5.83
N ALA A 126 1.95 3.72 -4.82
CA ALA A 126 2.45 3.54 -3.47
C ALA A 126 1.99 2.21 -2.82
N LEU A 127 0.85 1.66 -3.28
CA LEU A 127 0.33 0.37 -2.83
C LEU A 127 0.83 -0.83 -3.64
N THR A 128 1.59 -0.63 -4.72
CA THR A 128 2.18 -1.73 -5.50
C THR A 128 2.97 -2.75 -4.69
N PRO A 129 3.68 -2.41 -3.58
CA PRO A 129 4.38 -3.42 -2.78
C PRO A 129 3.45 -4.52 -2.23
N LEU A 130 2.14 -4.26 -2.09
CA LEU A 130 1.15 -5.29 -1.70
C LEU A 130 1.07 -6.44 -2.70
N LEU A 131 1.27 -6.15 -3.99
CA LEU A 131 1.27 -7.17 -5.04
C LEU A 131 2.51 -8.09 -4.92
N PHE A 132 3.61 -7.53 -4.43
CA PHE A 132 4.88 -8.23 -4.22
C PHE A 132 5.01 -8.83 -2.81
N ARG A 133 3.93 -8.86 -2.02
CA ARG A 133 3.94 -9.33 -0.61
C ARG A 133 4.56 -10.71 -0.42
N ARG A 134 4.42 -11.59 -1.42
CA ARG A 134 4.94 -12.98 -1.36
C ARG A 134 6.46 -13.01 -1.31
N TRP A 135 7.12 -12.00 -1.89
CA TRP A 135 8.58 -11.91 -1.94
C TRP A 135 9.15 -11.01 -0.84
N LEU A 136 8.45 -9.92 -0.48
CA LEU A 136 8.89 -8.95 0.54
C LEU A 136 8.60 -9.39 1.98
N GLY A 137 7.65 -10.31 2.16
CA GLY A 137 7.09 -10.62 3.47
C GLY A 137 6.30 -9.44 4.07
N LYS A 138 5.78 -9.64 5.28
CA LYS A 138 4.96 -8.65 5.97
C LYS A 138 5.75 -7.36 6.24
N TRP A 139 6.82 -7.47 7.02
CA TRP A 139 7.64 -6.32 7.40
C TRP A 139 8.22 -5.55 6.21
N GLY A 140 8.72 -6.26 5.18
CA GLY A 140 9.25 -5.62 3.98
C GLY A 140 8.18 -4.87 3.19
N THR A 141 6.97 -5.40 3.12
CA THR A 141 5.86 -4.72 2.43
C THR A 141 5.43 -3.44 3.15
N LEU A 142 5.29 -3.46 4.48
CA LEU A 142 4.98 -2.23 5.24
C LEU A 142 6.11 -1.20 5.15
N GLY A 143 7.36 -1.65 5.25
CA GLY A 143 8.52 -0.78 5.09
C GLY A 143 8.55 -0.12 3.72
N ALA A 144 8.31 -0.88 2.65
CA ALA A 144 8.28 -0.36 1.29
C ALA A 144 7.17 0.68 1.07
N ILE A 145 5.94 0.39 1.52
CA ILE A 145 4.82 1.35 1.41
C ILE A 145 5.12 2.60 2.25
N ALA A 146 5.70 2.46 3.44
CA ALA A 146 6.05 3.60 4.28
C ALA A 146 7.12 4.50 3.64
N LEU A 147 8.16 3.89 3.06
CA LEU A 147 9.18 4.62 2.32
C LEU A 147 8.59 5.33 1.08
N MET A 148 7.69 4.66 0.35
CA MET A 148 7.00 5.27 -0.78
C MET A 148 6.07 6.42 -0.36
N ALA A 149 5.40 6.28 0.79
CA ALA A 149 4.50 7.30 1.31
C ALA A 149 5.23 8.60 1.69
N ILE A 150 6.44 8.49 2.23
CA ILE A 150 7.26 9.63 2.66
C ILE A 150 8.12 10.20 1.52
N SER A 151 8.37 9.42 0.47
CA SER A 151 9.24 9.80 -0.66
C SER A 151 8.75 11.08 -1.36
N PRO A 152 9.55 12.16 -1.39
CA PRO A 152 9.17 13.41 -2.05
C PRO A 152 8.90 13.27 -3.55
N VAL A 153 9.61 12.36 -4.22
CA VAL A 153 9.45 12.09 -5.67
C VAL A 153 8.10 11.47 -5.98
N LEU A 154 7.54 10.71 -5.03
CA LEU A 154 6.21 10.10 -5.14
C LEU A 154 5.12 10.98 -4.50
N MET A 155 5.49 12.13 -3.91
CA MET A 155 4.57 13.13 -3.35
C MET A 155 4.08 14.18 -4.37
N MET A 156 4.43 14.04 -5.64
CA MET A 156 3.91 14.88 -6.72
C MET A 156 2.50 14.50 -7.14
#